data_AF-A0A938XZX4-F1
#
_entry.id   AF-A0A938XZX4-F1
#
_cell.length_a   1.000
_cell.length_b   1.000
_cell.length_c   1.000
_cell.angle_alpha   90.00
_cell.angle_beta   90.00
_cell.angle_gamma   90.00
#
_symmetry.space_group_name_H-M   'P 1'
#
loop_
_entity.id
_entity.type
_entity.pdbx_description
1 polymer ?
#
loop_
_entity_poly.entity_id
_entity_poly.type
_entity_poly.pdbx_seq_one_letter_code
_entity_poly.pdbx_strand_id
1 'polypeptide(L)'
;MRLTTWKRSIIGSLLTGAVLLPATFVFAQTVTVTPQDSLWKLAQKYGVTIEQLKIANHLADDEIVDGSTLYIPPTSIVYEIQPPDSLWKLANRFKTTVSKIKEINQLDSDMLIDGEKLLIPVPASAIYTVKKGDILWSIANANKISVDLLMAFNQLKNTNIDVGQKLIIPWDAQSRSTAGTTNSGTDDNSANTTAEKSTAGTSDKPWVDYKNYTVKSSDTLWNISIAQGIPMEELLQANNMSESTVLYGGEVLKIPVHHIPLTQTPAAKYGEYLDWFEAAQYLFPIGKVADVTDFETGVSFKVKRTIGASHSDTEPLTSADAATIKKIWGGTYSWAVRPVIVEVDGRKIAASMASMPHSIEYITDNDFNGHFDIHFLNSRRHADDKLDPDHQAAIKIAAGVN
;
A
#
# COMPACT_ATOMS: atom_id res chain seq x y z
N MET A 1 -29.83 26.09 10.26
CA MET A 1 -30.45 26.85 9.16
C MET A 1 -29.75 28.20 9.01
N ARG A 2 -28.71 28.26 8.17
CA ARG A 2 -28.20 29.49 7.55
C ARG A 2 -27.58 29.09 6.22
N LEU A 3 -28.39 29.19 5.16
CA LEU A 3 -27.94 29.15 3.77
C LEU A 3 -27.33 30.52 3.48
N THR A 4 -26.02 30.61 3.32
CA THR A 4 -25.39 31.78 2.70
C THR A 4 -25.49 31.61 1.20
N THR A 5 -26.45 32.32 0.60
CA THR A 5 -26.64 32.44 -0.84
C THR A 5 -25.49 33.25 -1.42
N TRP A 6 -24.62 32.58 -2.19
CA TRP A 6 -23.60 33.24 -2.99
C TRP A 6 -24.27 33.88 -4.21
N LYS A 7 -24.08 35.19 -4.38
CA LYS A 7 -24.66 35.97 -5.47
C LYS A 7 -24.12 35.49 -6.82
N ARG A 8 -25.03 35.14 -7.74
CA ARG A 8 -24.74 34.98 -9.16
C ARG A 8 -24.24 36.31 -9.74
N SER A 9 -22.96 36.39 -10.08
CA SER A 9 -22.50 37.34 -11.10
C SER A 9 -22.52 36.63 -12.44
N ILE A 10 -23.61 36.83 -13.19
CA ILE A 10 -23.73 36.40 -14.58
C ILE A 10 -22.77 37.27 -15.39
N ILE A 11 -21.65 36.72 -15.86
CA ILE A 11 -20.86 37.36 -16.91
C ILE A 11 -21.61 37.16 -18.22
N GLY A 12 -22.55 38.08 -18.49
CA GLY A 12 -23.03 38.33 -19.83
C GLY A 12 -21.99 39.21 -20.55
N SER A 13 -21.36 38.69 -21.60
CA SER A 13 -20.59 39.53 -22.52
C SER A 13 -20.86 39.06 -23.95
N LEU A 14 -21.82 39.74 -24.59
CA LEU A 14 -21.82 39.88 -26.04
C LEU A 14 -20.56 40.67 -26.43
N LEU A 15 -19.69 40.06 -27.21
CA LEU A 15 -18.62 40.77 -27.91
C LEU A 15 -18.65 40.38 -29.40
N THR A 16 -19.49 41.10 -30.14
CA THR A 16 -19.30 41.30 -31.58
C THR A 16 -18.17 42.32 -31.76
N GLY A 17 -16.98 41.87 -32.18
CA GLY A 17 -15.89 42.76 -32.55
C GLY A 17 -14.53 42.08 -32.44
N ALA A 18 -13.91 41.76 -33.58
CA ALA A 18 -12.55 41.25 -33.65
C ALA A 18 -11.55 42.35 -33.26
N VAL A 19 -11.00 42.26 -32.05
CA VAL A 19 -9.81 43.01 -31.64
C VAL A 19 -8.68 41.99 -31.50
N LEU A 20 -7.64 42.15 -32.31
CA LEU A 20 -6.41 41.38 -32.22
C LEU A 20 -5.62 41.88 -30.98
N LEU A 21 -5.74 41.16 -29.87
CA LEU A 21 -4.92 41.38 -28.67
C LEU A 21 -3.68 40.47 -28.72
N PRO A 22 -2.54 40.89 -28.13
CA PRO A 22 -1.34 40.06 -28.07
C PRO A 22 -1.64 38.77 -27.30
N ALA A 23 -1.07 37.65 -27.74
CA ALA A 23 -1.32 36.32 -27.16
C ALA A 23 -0.97 36.30 -25.65
N THR A 24 -1.99 36.48 -24.82
CA THR A 24 -1.94 36.15 -23.39
C THR A 24 -2.21 34.66 -23.25
N PHE A 25 -1.39 33.97 -22.45
CA PHE A 25 -1.47 32.52 -22.27
C PHE A 25 -2.89 32.10 -21.84
N VAL A 26 -3.58 31.38 -22.72
CA VAL A 26 -4.92 30.81 -22.51
C VAL A 26 -4.80 29.59 -21.60
N PHE A 27 -5.39 29.64 -20.41
CA PHE A 27 -5.57 28.45 -19.55
C PHE A 27 -7.04 28.08 -19.27
N ALA A 28 -8.00 28.83 -19.82
CA ALA A 28 -9.42 28.57 -19.65
C ALA A 28 -10.03 27.97 -20.93
N GLN A 29 -10.23 26.66 -20.97
CA GLN A 29 -11.07 26.04 -21.99
C GLN A 29 -12.52 26.08 -21.51
N THR A 30 -13.42 26.71 -22.27
CA THR A 30 -14.86 26.66 -22.00
C THR A 30 -15.58 25.85 -23.07
N VAL A 31 -16.70 25.21 -22.69
CA VAL A 31 -17.55 24.45 -23.60
C VAL A 31 -19.00 24.90 -23.44
N THR A 32 -19.70 25.05 -24.57
CA THR A 32 -21.16 25.25 -24.56
C THR A 32 -21.84 23.90 -24.46
N VAL A 33 -22.66 23.73 -23.43
CA VAL A 33 -23.46 22.52 -23.19
C VAL A 33 -24.51 22.39 -24.28
N THR A 34 -24.62 21.19 -24.85
CA THR A 34 -25.66 20.82 -25.82
C THR A 34 -26.69 19.88 -25.17
N PRO A 35 -27.86 19.64 -25.78
CA PRO A 35 -28.90 18.77 -25.20
C PRO A 35 -28.47 17.30 -25.02
N GLN A 36 -27.37 16.89 -25.63
CA GLN A 36 -26.84 15.53 -25.53
C GLN A 36 -25.71 15.38 -24.51
N ASP A 37 -25.24 16.49 -23.93
CA ASP A 37 -24.14 16.48 -22.97
C ASP A 37 -24.62 16.05 -21.58
N SER A 38 -23.68 15.47 -20.83
CA SER A 38 -23.80 15.25 -19.39
C SER A 38 -22.43 15.52 -18.77
N LEU A 39 -22.37 15.79 -17.46
CA LEU A 39 -21.08 15.93 -16.77
C LEU A 39 -20.19 14.71 -16.98
N TRP A 40 -20.76 13.51 -17.01
CA TRP A 40 -20.01 12.28 -17.30
C TRP A 40 -19.38 12.30 -18.71
N LYS A 41 -20.16 12.63 -19.75
CA LYS A 41 -19.65 12.68 -21.14
C LYS A 41 -18.58 13.75 -21.30
N LEU A 42 -18.80 14.92 -20.71
CA LEU A 42 -17.84 16.03 -20.76
C LEU A 42 -16.58 15.69 -19.97
N ALA A 43 -16.70 15.12 -18.78
CA ALA A 43 -15.59 14.65 -17.96
C ALA A 43 -14.72 13.64 -18.72
N GLN A 44 -15.36 12.64 -19.34
CA GLN A 44 -14.67 11.64 -20.16
C GLN A 44 -13.98 12.28 -21.38
N LYS A 45 -14.66 13.18 -22.09
CA LYS A 45 -14.15 13.87 -23.28
C LYS A 45 -12.90 14.70 -22.98
N TYR A 46 -12.90 15.41 -21.85
CA TYR A 46 -11.82 16.33 -21.48
C TYR A 46 -10.81 15.74 -20.49
N GLY A 47 -10.97 14.48 -20.09
CA GLY A 47 -10.03 13.78 -19.20
C GLY A 47 -10.03 14.30 -17.75
N VAL A 48 -11.12 14.94 -17.31
CA VAL A 48 -11.34 15.44 -15.96
C VAL A 48 -12.36 14.57 -15.23
N THR A 49 -12.53 14.73 -13.91
CA THR A 49 -13.62 14.05 -13.18
C THR A 49 -14.88 14.91 -13.11
N ILE A 50 -16.02 14.28 -12.84
CA ILE A 50 -17.28 14.98 -12.57
C ILE A 50 -17.10 15.97 -11.41
N GLU A 51 -16.44 15.53 -10.33
CA GLU A 51 -16.15 16.39 -9.17
C GLU A 51 -15.34 17.63 -9.55
N GLN A 52 -14.35 17.49 -10.43
CA GLN A 52 -13.57 18.64 -10.91
C GLN A 52 -14.44 19.63 -11.70
N LEU A 53 -15.32 19.14 -12.57
CA LEU A 53 -16.26 20.00 -13.28
C LEU A 53 -17.21 20.71 -12.31
N LYS A 54 -17.70 20.02 -11.28
CA LYS A 54 -18.61 20.61 -10.29
C LYS A 54 -17.94 21.71 -9.49
N ILE A 55 -16.74 21.46 -8.96
CA ILE A 55 -16.00 22.46 -8.19
C ILE A 55 -15.67 23.67 -9.07
N ALA A 56 -15.14 23.46 -10.27
CA ALA A 56 -14.73 24.56 -11.16
C ALA A 56 -15.90 25.42 -11.67
N ASN A 57 -17.13 24.92 -11.60
CA ASN A 57 -18.34 25.59 -12.08
C ASN A 57 -19.37 25.88 -10.97
N HIS A 58 -19.01 25.61 -9.71
CA HIS A 58 -19.89 25.75 -8.55
C HIS A 58 -21.24 25.04 -8.69
N LEU A 59 -21.24 23.82 -9.25
CA LEU A 59 -22.43 23.00 -9.39
C LEU A 59 -22.67 22.20 -8.10
N ALA A 60 -23.91 22.27 -7.58
CA ALA A 60 -24.31 21.50 -6.41
C ALA A 60 -24.59 20.03 -6.77
N ASP A 61 -25.11 19.79 -7.96
CA ASP A 61 -25.52 18.50 -8.48
C ASP A 61 -24.92 18.27 -9.88
N ASP A 62 -25.38 17.21 -10.54
CA ASP A 62 -24.85 16.81 -11.83
C ASP A 62 -25.65 17.42 -13.00
N GLU A 63 -26.60 18.32 -12.71
CA GLU A 63 -27.42 18.98 -13.71
C GLU A 63 -26.64 20.08 -14.43
N ILE A 64 -26.73 20.07 -15.76
CA ILE A 64 -26.19 21.10 -16.63
C ILE A 64 -27.28 21.57 -17.59
N VAL A 65 -27.30 22.88 -17.86
CA VAL A 65 -28.36 23.51 -18.65
C VAL A 65 -27.90 23.66 -20.09
N ASP A 66 -28.76 23.29 -21.04
CA ASP A 66 -28.51 23.50 -22.47
C ASP A 66 -28.18 24.97 -22.79
N GLY A 67 -27.19 25.18 -23.65
CA GLY A 67 -26.67 26.50 -24.00
C GLY A 67 -25.82 27.17 -22.92
N SER A 68 -25.71 26.61 -21.71
CA SER A 68 -24.81 27.14 -20.69
C SER A 68 -23.34 26.93 -21.05
N THR A 69 -22.47 27.81 -20.56
CA THR A 69 -21.02 27.67 -20.74
C THR A 69 -20.43 27.05 -19.49
N LEU A 70 -19.76 25.91 -19.66
CA LEU A 70 -19.03 25.20 -18.61
C LEU A 70 -17.53 25.46 -18.77
N TYR A 71 -16.88 25.86 -17.69
CA TYR A 71 -15.43 25.95 -17.58
C TYR A 71 -14.84 24.54 -17.39
N ILE A 72 -13.90 24.18 -18.27
CA ILE A 72 -13.14 22.94 -18.16
C ILE A 72 -11.84 23.27 -17.43
N PRO A 73 -11.65 22.77 -16.20
CA PRO A 73 -10.44 23.07 -15.44
C PRO A 73 -9.21 22.45 -16.14
N PRO A 74 -8.06 23.15 -16.16
CA PRO A 74 -6.80 22.55 -16.54
C PRO A 74 -6.43 21.41 -15.58
N THR A 75 -5.37 20.67 -15.93
CA THR A 75 -4.89 19.55 -15.13
C THR A 75 -4.71 19.95 -13.66
N SER A 76 -5.53 19.32 -12.83
CA SER A 76 -5.66 19.63 -11.41
C SER A 76 -6.04 18.37 -10.64
N ILE A 77 -6.03 18.49 -9.32
CA ILE A 77 -6.54 17.48 -8.39
C ILE A 77 -7.55 18.11 -7.46
N VAL A 78 -8.45 17.29 -6.93
CA VAL A 78 -9.38 17.68 -5.87
C VAL A 78 -8.66 17.49 -4.54
N TYR A 79 -8.51 18.58 -3.78
CA TYR A 79 -7.89 18.61 -2.47
C TYR A 79 -8.93 19.01 -1.42
N GLU A 80 -9.03 18.25 -0.34
CA GLU A 80 -9.86 18.62 0.81
C GLU A 80 -9.04 19.52 1.74
N ILE A 81 -9.51 20.73 2.01
CA ILE A 81 -8.85 21.72 2.85
C ILE A 81 -8.72 21.19 4.27
N GLN A 82 -7.52 21.23 4.84
CA GLN A 82 -7.23 20.77 6.21
C GLN A 82 -6.63 21.91 7.06
N PRO A 83 -6.87 22.00 8.37
CA PRO A 83 -6.19 22.96 9.22
C PRO A 83 -4.71 22.54 9.43
N PRO A 84 -3.72 23.45 9.37
CA PRO A 84 -3.79 24.89 9.20
C PRO A 84 -3.42 25.35 7.76
N ASP A 85 -4.14 24.90 6.74
CA ASP A 85 -3.88 25.26 5.34
C ASP A 85 -4.05 26.76 5.07
N SER A 86 -3.32 27.22 4.06
CA SER A 86 -3.50 28.54 3.44
C SER A 86 -3.21 28.42 1.95
N LEU A 87 -3.77 29.32 1.13
CA LEU A 87 -3.50 29.31 -0.31
C LEU A 87 -1.99 29.38 -0.61
N TRP A 88 -1.23 30.11 0.20
CA TRP A 88 0.23 30.18 0.08
C TRP A 88 0.90 28.83 0.38
N LYS A 89 0.51 28.14 1.46
CA LYS A 89 1.06 26.82 1.81
C LYS A 89 0.75 25.79 0.72
N LEU A 90 -0.49 25.79 0.21
CA LEU A 90 -0.91 24.90 -0.86
C LEU A 90 -0.18 25.21 -2.17
N ALA A 91 -0.07 26.48 -2.55
CA ALA A 91 0.70 26.90 -3.72
C ALA A 91 2.15 26.41 -3.66
N ASN A 92 2.81 26.60 -2.52
CA ASN A 92 4.19 26.17 -2.32
C ASN A 92 4.33 24.64 -2.32
N ARG A 93 3.39 23.93 -1.66
CA ARG A 93 3.36 22.46 -1.58
C ARG A 93 3.25 21.84 -2.97
N PHE A 94 2.31 22.31 -3.78
CA PHE A 94 2.00 21.75 -5.10
C PHE A 94 2.75 22.43 -6.26
N LYS A 95 3.75 23.28 -5.95
CA LYS A 95 4.57 24.02 -6.93
C LYS A 95 3.73 24.80 -7.96
N THR A 96 2.68 25.47 -7.47
CA THR A 96 1.81 26.36 -8.24
C THR A 96 1.82 27.77 -7.62
N THR A 97 0.92 28.66 -8.03
CA THR A 97 0.79 30.00 -7.44
C THR A 97 -0.58 30.19 -6.81
N VAL A 98 -0.65 31.06 -5.79
CA VAL A 98 -1.93 31.48 -5.19
C VAL A 98 -2.88 31.97 -6.29
N SER A 99 -2.38 32.76 -7.24
CA SER A 99 -3.17 33.26 -8.38
C SER A 99 -3.80 32.13 -9.18
N LYS A 100 -3.06 31.06 -9.51
CA LYS A 100 -3.59 29.93 -10.28
C LYS A 100 -4.61 29.12 -9.51
N ILE A 101 -4.40 28.94 -8.20
CA ILE A 101 -5.38 28.28 -7.32
C ILE A 101 -6.66 29.12 -7.25
N LYS A 102 -6.56 30.45 -7.12
CA LYS A 102 -7.73 31.32 -7.09
C LYS A 102 -8.47 31.32 -8.42
N GLU A 103 -7.75 31.40 -9.53
CA GLU A 103 -8.32 31.42 -10.88
C GLU A 103 -9.15 30.16 -11.18
N ILE A 104 -8.58 28.97 -10.98
CA ILE A 104 -9.26 27.70 -11.31
C ILE A 104 -10.48 27.41 -10.41
N ASN A 105 -10.50 27.99 -9.21
CA ASN A 105 -11.60 27.84 -8.24
C ASN A 105 -12.50 29.07 -8.15
N GLN A 106 -12.25 30.07 -9.00
CA GLN A 106 -12.95 31.35 -9.02
C GLN A 106 -13.04 32.01 -7.62
N LEU A 107 -11.95 31.97 -6.85
CA LEU A 107 -11.88 32.53 -5.50
C LEU A 107 -11.59 34.04 -5.52
N ASP A 108 -12.48 34.81 -4.90
CA ASP A 108 -12.30 36.26 -4.73
C ASP A 108 -11.42 36.62 -3.51
N SER A 109 -11.27 35.69 -2.56
CA SER A 109 -10.52 35.90 -1.31
C SER A 109 -9.53 34.79 -1.03
N ASP A 110 -8.67 34.99 -0.03
CA ASP A 110 -7.69 33.99 0.41
C ASP A 110 -8.21 33.12 1.56
N MET A 111 -9.46 33.32 1.97
CA MET A 111 -10.11 32.57 3.04
C MET A 111 -10.39 31.14 2.58
N LEU A 112 -9.96 30.18 3.39
CA LEU A 112 -10.23 28.76 3.20
C LEU A 112 -11.13 28.25 4.34
N ILE A 113 -12.09 27.40 4.01
CA ILE A 113 -13.00 26.78 4.97
C ILE A 113 -12.58 25.32 5.13
N ASP A 114 -12.44 24.89 6.38
CA ASP A 114 -12.08 23.53 6.75
C ASP A 114 -13.05 22.49 6.16
N GLY A 115 -12.53 21.42 5.57
CA GLY A 115 -13.29 20.34 4.94
C GLY A 115 -13.88 20.68 3.56
N GLU A 116 -13.76 21.91 3.08
CA GLU A 116 -14.18 22.24 1.71
C GLU A 116 -13.19 21.69 0.68
N LYS A 117 -13.71 21.32 -0.50
CA LYS A 117 -12.90 20.81 -1.61
C LYS A 117 -12.47 21.93 -2.54
N LEU A 118 -11.21 21.88 -2.96
CA LEU A 118 -10.55 22.87 -3.78
C LEU A 118 -9.78 22.19 -4.91
N LEU A 119 -9.78 22.78 -6.10
CA LEU A 119 -8.91 22.36 -7.20
C LEU A 119 -7.51 22.91 -7.04
N ILE A 120 -6.51 22.03 -7.04
CA ILE A 120 -5.12 22.47 -7.06
C ILE A 120 -4.52 22.18 -8.44
N PRO A 121 -4.09 23.22 -9.19
CA PRO A 121 -3.37 23.02 -10.44
C PRO A 121 -2.05 22.29 -10.19
N VAL A 122 -1.82 21.21 -10.93
CA VAL A 122 -0.57 20.44 -10.89
C VAL A 122 -0.09 20.17 -12.32
N PRO A 123 1.23 20.10 -12.56
CA PRO A 123 1.73 19.66 -13.86
C PRO A 123 1.26 18.23 -14.12
N ALA A 124 0.91 17.91 -15.38
CA ALA A 124 0.42 16.58 -15.73
C ALA A 124 1.41 15.46 -15.39
N SER A 125 2.72 15.74 -15.45
CA SER A 125 3.77 14.81 -15.04
C SER A 125 3.78 14.51 -13.53
N ALA A 126 3.03 15.25 -12.70
CA ALA A 126 2.84 14.97 -11.27
C ALA A 126 1.79 13.93 -10.98
N ILE A 127 0.96 13.61 -11.95
CA ILE A 127 -0.13 12.69 -11.75
C ILE A 127 0.36 11.31 -12.15
N TYR A 128 0.59 10.47 -11.15
CA TYR A 128 0.78 9.06 -11.33
C TYR A 128 -0.59 8.37 -11.23
N THR A 129 -0.96 7.61 -12.27
CA THR A 129 -2.16 6.77 -12.23
C THR A 129 -1.75 5.37 -11.80
N VAL A 130 -2.28 4.91 -10.66
CA VAL A 130 -2.03 3.60 -10.09
C VAL A 130 -2.39 2.52 -11.11
N LYS A 131 -1.43 1.65 -11.41
CA LYS A 131 -1.53 0.52 -12.34
C LYS A 131 -1.76 -0.78 -11.56
N LYS A 132 -2.20 -1.82 -12.26
CA LYS A 132 -2.32 -3.16 -11.68
C LYS A 132 -0.94 -3.61 -11.16
N GLY A 133 -0.89 -4.01 -9.88
CA GLY A 133 0.32 -4.47 -9.21
C GLY A 133 1.14 -3.37 -8.53
N ASP A 134 0.73 -2.10 -8.63
CA ASP A 134 1.39 -1.04 -7.90
C ASP A 134 1.07 -1.10 -6.40
N ILE A 135 2.09 -0.86 -5.59
CA ILE A 135 1.98 -0.51 -4.17
C ILE A 135 2.59 0.86 -3.93
N LEU A 136 2.16 1.57 -2.88
CA LEU A 136 2.68 2.92 -2.59
C LEU A 136 4.21 2.97 -2.53
N TRP A 137 4.84 1.91 -2.00
CA TRP A 137 6.30 1.80 -2.01
C TRP A 137 6.89 1.77 -3.41
N SER A 138 6.36 0.96 -4.33
CA SER A 138 6.86 0.86 -5.72
C SER A 138 6.76 2.20 -6.46
N ILE A 139 5.67 2.94 -6.22
CA ILE A 139 5.42 4.25 -6.81
C ILE A 139 6.36 5.28 -6.19
N ALA A 140 6.46 5.32 -4.86
CA ALA A 140 7.32 6.25 -4.14
C ALA A 140 8.79 6.05 -4.53
N ASN A 141 9.24 4.80 -4.57
CA ASN A 141 10.60 4.42 -4.95
C ASN A 141 10.94 4.78 -6.39
N ALA A 142 10.06 4.48 -7.36
CA ALA A 142 10.26 4.86 -8.76
C ALA A 142 10.43 6.38 -8.94
N ASN A 143 9.83 7.15 -8.04
CA ASN A 143 9.86 8.61 -8.04
C ASN A 143 10.83 9.21 -6.99
N LYS A 144 11.66 8.38 -6.34
CA LYS A 144 12.69 8.77 -5.37
C LYS A 144 12.16 9.58 -4.16
N ILE A 145 10.94 9.29 -3.73
CA ILE A 145 10.29 9.87 -2.54
C ILE A 145 10.00 8.77 -1.51
N SER A 146 9.74 9.13 -0.25
CA SER A 146 9.28 8.17 0.75
C SER A 146 7.78 7.87 0.60
N VAL A 147 7.36 6.69 1.07
CA VAL A 147 5.93 6.34 1.17
C VAL A 147 5.20 7.32 2.06
N ASP A 148 5.77 7.69 3.20
CA ASP A 148 5.18 8.71 4.09
C ASP A 148 5.02 10.05 3.39
N LEU A 149 6.00 10.47 2.59
CA LEU A 149 5.90 11.69 1.82
C LEU A 149 4.80 11.55 0.77
N LEU A 150 4.74 10.44 0.04
CA LEU A 150 3.69 10.17 -0.95
C LEU A 150 2.29 10.15 -0.29
N MET A 151 2.13 9.44 0.82
CA MET A 151 0.88 9.33 1.58
C MET A 151 0.46 10.67 2.16
N ALA A 152 1.36 11.36 2.86
CA ALA A 152 1.08 12.68 3.41
C ALA A 152 0.71 13.66 2.29
N PHE A 153 1.42 13.64 1.16
CA PHE A 153 1.16 14.49 0.00
C PHE A 153 -0.19 14.24 -0.64
N ASN A 154 -0.70 13.00 -0.56
CA ASN A 154 -1.99 12.58 -1.11
C ASN A 154 -3.09 12.38 -0.07
N GLN A 155 -2.87 12.80 1.18
CA GLN A 155 -3.82 12.65 2.29
C GLN A 155 -4.30 11.19 2.49
N LEU A 156 -3.43 10.22 2.19
CA LEU A 156 -3.75 8.80 2.35
C LEU A 156 -3.67 8.42 3.83
N LYS A 157 -4.70 7.73 4.32
CA LYS A 157 -4.79 7.29 5.73
C LYS A 157 -4.10 5.95 5.98
N ASN A 158 -3.87 5.18 4.93
CA ASN A 158 -3.23 3.87 4.97
C ASN A 158 -2.54 3.59 3.63
N THR A 159 -1.95 2.41 3.51
CA THR A 159 -1.18 2.01 2.33
C THR A 159 -2.03 1.44 1.18
N ASN A 160 -3.35 1.38 1.33
CA ASN A 160 -4.25 0.81 0.32
C ASN A 160 -4.45 1.81 -0.83
N ILE A 161 -4.26 1.34 -2.05
CA ILE A 161 -4.48 2.13 -3.27
C ILE A 161 -5.24 1.30 -4.30
N ASP A 162 -6.12 1.97 -5.05
CA ASP A 162 -6.95 1.33 -6.07
C ASP A 162 -6.37 1.54 -7.47
N VAL A 163 -6.51 0.53 -8.34
CA VAL A 163 -6.13 0.69 -9.75
C VAL A 163 -6.94 1.82 -10.39
N GLY A 164 -6.25 2.73 -11.07
CA GLY A 164 -6.84 3.94 -11.63
C GLY A 164 -6.88 5.13 -10.67
N GLN A 165 -6.56 4.95 -9.38
CA GLN A 165 -6.40 6.04 -8.45
C GLN A 165 -5.29 6.99 -8.93
N LYS A 166 -5.55 8.30 -8.88
CA LYS A 166 -4.57 9.33 -9.24
C LYS A 166 -3.83 9.78 -7.97
N LEU A 167 -2.53 9.53 -7.94
CA LEU A 167 -1.62 10.01 -6.90
C LEU A 167 -0.77 11.15 -7.45
N ILE A 168 -0.50 12.13 -6.61
CA ILE A 168 0.38 13.24 -6.89
C ILE A 168 1.76 12.87 -6.39
N ILE A 169 2.72 12.87 -7.30
CA ILE A 169 4.12 12.67 -7.00
C ILE A 169 4.74 14.02 -6.62
N PRO A 170 5.15 14.24 -5.36
CA PRO A 170 5.84 15.45 -4.97
C PRO A 170 7.09 15.72 -5.82
N TRP A 171 7.21 16.96 -6.32
CA TRP A 171 8.24 17.41 -7.28
C TRP A 171 9.67 17.49 -6.74
N ASP A 172 9.88 17.29 -5.44
CA ASP A 172 11.09 17.73 -4.72
C ASP A 172 12.00 16.58 -4.23
N ALA A 173 12.14 15.53 -5.04
CA ALA A 173 13.08 14.43 -4.80
C ALA A 173 14.48 14.64 -5.43
N GLN A 174 14.75 15.82 -5.99
CA GLN A 174 15.98 16.06 -6.75
C GLN A 174 16.77 17.32 -6.34
N SER A 175 16.36 18.02 -5.26
CA SER A 175 17.00 19.29 -4.83
C SER A 175 17.56 19.31 -3.41
N ARG A 176 17.55 18.21 -2.65
CA ARG A 176 18.09 18.18 -1.26
C ARG A 176 19.44 17.49 -1.11
N SER A 177 20.32 17.58 -2.12
CA SER A 177 21.70 17.08 -2.01
C SER A 177 22.75 18.19 -1.83
N THR A 178 22.39 19.37 -1.31
CA THR A 178 23.35 20.43 -0.97
C THR A 178 22.83 21.32 0.17
N ALA A 179 23.56 21.30 1.29
CA ALA A 179 23.45 22.08 2.55
C ALA A 179 22.88 21.24 3.72
N GLY A 180 23.61 20.89 4.78
CA GLY A 180 24.96 21.25 5.20
C GLY A 180 25.39 20.46 6.44
N THR A 181 26.68 20.57 6.71
CA THR A 181 27.57 19.89 7.65
C THR A 181 27.34 20.18 9.16
N THR A 182 27.86 19.26 9.99
CA THR A 182 28.24 19.33 11.44
C THR A 182 27.12 19.31 12.49
N ASN A 183 27.16 18.47 13.54
CA ASN A 183 28.29 18.25 14.47
C ASN A 183 28.56 16.78 14.83
N SER A 184 29.87 16.48 14.88
CA SER A 184 30.48 15.40 15.66
C SER A 184 30.30 15.63 17.15
N GLY A 185 29.99 14.54 17.86
CA GLY A 185 30.36 14.31 19.25
C GLY A 185 31.04 12.95 19.30
N THR A 186 32.36 12.98 19.44
CA THR A 186 33.22 11.84 19.77
C THR A 186 32.78 11.19 21.08
N ASP A 187 32.80 9.86 21.15
CA ASP A 187 33.52 9.19 22.22
C ASP A 187 33.97 7.79 21.75
N ASP A 188 35.28 7.62 21.88
CA ASP A 188 36.07 6.43 21.66
C ASP A 188 35.73 5.37 22.71
N ASN A 189 35.63 4.10 22.30
CA ASN A 189 36.46 3.06 22.90
C ASN A 189 36.36 1.73 22.13
N SER A 190 37.40 1.50 21.35
CA SER A 190 37.88 0.19 20.93
C SER A 190 38.21 -0.69 22.14
N ALA A 191 37.63 -1.89 22.18
CA ALA A 191 38.23 -3.03 22.86
C ALA A 191 38.02 -4.30 22.02
N ASN A 192 39.14 -4.69 21.42
CA ASN A 192 39.43 -5.94 20.74
C ASN A 192 39.33 -7.14 21.70
N THR A 193 38.52 -8.16 21.38
CA THR A 193 38.76 -9.53 21.87
C THR A 193 38.11 -10.59 20.98
N THR A 194 38.98 -11.29 20.25
CA THR A 194 39.04 -12.75 20.04
C THR A 194 37.75 -13.53 19.77
N ALA A 195 37.75 -14.11 18.57
CA ALA A 195 36.96 -15.25 18.18
C ALA A 195 37.09 -16.40 19.19
N GLU A 196 35.96 -16.79 19.79
CA GLU A 196 35.78 -18.11 20.37
C GLU A 196 34.66 -18.85 19.63
N LYS A 197 35.10 -19.92 18.99
CA LYS A 197 34.29 -20.98 18.40
C LYS A 197 33.55 -21.69 19.53
N SER A 198 32.28 -21.37 19.76
CA SER A 198 31.45 -22.06 20.76
C SER A 198 30.64 -23.20 20.14
N THR A 199 30.65 -24.30 20.85
CA THR A 199 30.01 -25.58 20.56
C THR A 199 28.49 -25.50 20.70
N ALA A 200 27.77 -26.09 19.73
CA ALA A 200 26.32 -26.20 19.70
C ALA A 200 25.76 -26.90 20.96
N GLY A 201 25.15 -26.11 21.85
CA GLY A 201 24.19 -26.58 22.84
C GLY A 201 22.79 -26.51 22.24
N THR A 202 22.03 -27.60 22.32
CA THR A 202 20.64 -27.69 21.85
C THR A 202 19.75 -26.87 22.77
N SER A 203 19.40 -25.64 22.35
CA SER A 203 18.32 -24.86 22.97
C SER A 203 16.98 -25.43 22.49
N ASP A 204 16.06 -25.70 23.42
CA ASP A 204 14.70 -26.17 23.13
C ASP A 204 13.75 -25.04 22.69
N LYS A 205 14.21 -23.77 22.70
CA LYS A 205 13.43 -22.59 22.32
C LYS A 205 14.01 -21.94 21.06
N PRO A 206 13.19 -21.28 20.22
CA PRO A 206 13.68 -20.43 19.13
C PRO A 206 14.73 -19.43 19.61
N TRP A 207 15.77 -19.21 18.81
CA TRP A 207 16.77 -18.17 19.07
C TRP A 207 17.18 -17.47 17.77
N VAL A 208 17.78 -16.30 17.92
CA VAL A 208 18.23 -15.46 16.80
C VAL A 208 19.74 -15.30 16.88
N ASP A 209 20.43 -15.58 15.78
CA ASP A 209 21.81 -15.15 15.53
C ASP A 209 21.82 -14.07 14.44
N TYR A 210 22.98 -13.50 14.14
CA TYR A 210 23.12 -12.47 13.12
C TYR A 210 24.24 -12.79 12.15
N LYS A 211 23.99 -12.51 10.88
CA LYS A 211 25.02 -12.54 9.84
C LYS A 211 25.13 -11.20 9.15
N ASN A 212 26.31 -10.94 8.60
CA ASN A 212 26.54 -9.76 7.79
C ASN A 212 26.13 -10.02 6.34
N TYR A 213 25.48 -9.03 5.72
CA TYR A 213 25.13 -9.03 4.30
C TYR A 213 25.63 -7.76 3.65
N THR A 214 26.44 -7.89 2.59
CA THR A 214 26.91 -6.74 1.82
C THR A 214 25.91 -6.38 0.74
N VAL A 215 25.36 -5.17 0.83
CA VAL A 215 24.41 -4.59 -0.11
C VAL A 215 25.00 -4.53 -1.52
N LYS A 216 24.23 -5.00 -2.50
CA LYS A 216 24.55 -4.92 -3.94
C LYS A 216 23.82 -3.74 -4.58
N SER A 217 24.26 -3.34 -5.77
CA SER A 217 23.77 -2.14 -6.45
C SER A 217 22.29 -2.18 -6.89
N SER A 218 21.63 -3.33 -6.80
CA SER A 218 20.20 -3.52 -7.10
C SER A 218 19.38 -3.95 -5.89
N ASP A 219 20.00 -4.01 -4.72
CA ASP A 219 19.33 -4.47 -3.53
C ASP A 219 18.39 -3.39 -2.99
N THR A 220 17.30 -3.86 -2.41
CA THR A 220 16.34 -3.07 -1.65
C THR A 220 16.13 -3.76 -0.32
N LEU A 221 15.74 -3.01 0.72
CA LEU A 221 15.43 -3.59 2.03
C LEU A 221 14.38 -4.71 1.89
N TRP A 222 13.39 -4.52 1.03
CA TRP A 222 12.37 -5.52 0.71
C TRP A 222 12.96 -6.77 0.02
N ASN A 223 13.69 -6.64 -1.08
CA ASN A 223 14.18 -7.83 -1.78
C ASN A 223 15.23 -8.59 -0.96
N ILE A 224 16.00 -7.88 -0.12
CA ILE A 224 16.88 -8.50 0.87
C ILE A 224 16.04 -9.25 1.90
N SER A 225 15.06 -8.61 2.54
CA SER A 225 14.26 -9.27 3.59
C SER A 225 13.56 -10.53 3.06
N ILE A 226 12.96 -10.46 1.87
CA ILE A 226 12.36 -11.61 1.19
C ILE A 226 13.41 -12.69 0.90
N ALA A 227 14.57 -12.33 0.32
CA ALA A 227 15.63 -13.29 0.02
C ALA A 227 16.25 -13.91 1.30
N GLN A 228 16.23 -13.18 2.42
CA GLN A 228 16.70 -13.66 3.72
C GLN A 228 15.61 -14.38 4.53
N GLY A 229 14.35 -14.39 4.05
CA GLY A 229 13.23 -15.06 4.71
C GLY A 229 12.80 -14.40 6.02
N ILE A 230 12.97 -13.09 6.15
CA ILE A 230 12.59 -12.31 7.34
C ILE A 230 11.62 -11.18 7.00
N PRO A 231 10.77 -10.73 7.95
CA PRO A 231 10.00 -9.51 7.79
C PRO A 231 10.91 -8.30 7.54
N MET A 232 10.51 -7.41 6.64
CA MET A 232 11.27 -6.18 6.37
C MET A 232 11.41 -5.31 7.64
N GLU A 233 10.35 -5.23 8.44
CA GLU A 233 10.37 -4.52 9.72
C GLU A 233 11.49 -5.03 10.64
N GLU A 234 11.74 -6.33 10.67
CA GLU A 234 12.79 -6.91 11.50
C GLU A 234 14.20 -6.55 10.96
N LEU A 235 14.37 -6.55 9.64
CA LEU A 235 15.61 -6.10 9.00
C LEU A 235 15.90 -4.63 9.33
N LEU A 236 14.86 -3.79 9.30
CA LEU A 236 14.96 -2.37 9.64
C LEU A 236 15.41 -2.19 11.09
N GLN A 237 14.72 -2.84 12.03
CA GLN A 237 15.01 -2.76 13.46
C GLN A 237 16.43 -3.23 13.79
N ALA A 238 16.88 -4.34 13.20
CA ALA A 238 18.23 -4.87 13.42
C ALA A 238 19.36 -3.92 12.99
N ASN A 239 19.05 -2.96 12.11
CA ASN A 239 20.00 -2.00 11.54
C ASN A 239 19.72 -0.55 11.94
N ASN A 240 18.77 -0.31 12.86
CA ASN A 240 18.30 1.03 13.23
C ASN A 240 17.89 1.87 12.01
N MET A 241 17.26 1.21 11.03
CA MET A 241 16.80 1.83 9.79
C MET A 241 15.31 2.10 9.84
N SER A 242 14.84 2.94 8.92
CA SER A 242 13.42 3.11 8.63
C SER A 242 13.14 2.71 7.19
N GLU A 243 11.87 2.62 6.81
CA GLU A 243 11.49 2.36 5.41
C GLU A 243 12.01 3.43 4.43
N SER A 244 12.41 4.60 4.93
CA SER A 244 13.01 5.69 4.14
C SER A 244 14.53 5.59 3.95
N THR A 245 15.19 4.62 4.60
CA THR A 245 16.65 4.46 4.50
C THR A 245 17.05 4.06 3.08
N VAL A 246 17.89 4.88 2.45
CA VAL A 246 18.50 4.58 1.15
C VAL A 246 19.69 3.65 1.38
N LEU A 247 19.69 2.50 0.70
CA LEU A 247 20.82 1.56 0.70
C LEU A 247 21.88 1.98 -0.33
N TYR A 248 23.13 1.90 0.07
CA TYR A 248 24.29 2.10 -0.80
C TYR A 248 25.04 0.79 -1.03
N GLY A 249 25.44 0.54 -2.28
CA GLY A 249 26.24 -0.63 -2.62
C GLY A 249 27.54 -0.69 -1.79
N GLY A 250 27.80 -1.83 -1.17
CA GLY A 250 28.94 -2.05 -0.27
C GLY A 250 28.62 -1.87 1.22
N GLU A 251 27.46 -1.31 1.58
CA GLU A 251 27.02 -1.28 2.98
C GLU A 251 26.87 -2.69 3.55
N VAL A 252 27.14 -2.85 4.84
CA VAL A 252 27.00 -4.12 5.53
C VAL A 252 25.80 -4.06 6.47
N LEU A 253 24.78 -4.87 6.18
CA LEU A 253 23.61 -5.02 7.02
C LEU A 253 23.78 -6.20 7.98
N LYS A 254 23.29 -6.01 9.20
CA LYS A 254 23.09 -7.04 10.21
C LYS A 254 21.76 -7.74 9.92
N ILE A 255 21.82 -8.99 9.47
CA ILE A 255 20.65 -9.80 9.12
C ILE A 255 20.32 -10.75 10.28
N PRO A 256 19.13 -10.66 10.89
CA PRO A 256 18.62 -11.68 11.81
C PRO A 256 18.52 -13.05 11.15
N VAL A 257 18.92 -14.10 11.85
CA VAL A 257 18.82 -15.50 11.43
C VAL A 257 18.11 -16.26 12.54
N HIS A 258 16.86 -16.65 12.26
CA HIS A 258 16.04 -17.43 13.20
C HIS A 258 16.36 -18.91 13.12
N HIS A 259 16.63 -19.50 14.27
CA HIS A 259 16.82 -20.93 14.45
C HIS A 259 15.64 -21.49 15.23
N ILE A 260 14.82 -22.29 14.55
CA ILE A 260 13.60 -22.86 15.11
C ILE A 260 13.83 -24.37 15.34
N PRO A 261 14.07 -24.82 16.59
CA PRO A 261 14.14 -26.24 16.91
C PRO A 261 12.90 -27.02 16.45
N LEU A 262 13.09 -28.30 16.18
CA LEU A 262 11.97 -29.22 15.99
C LEU A 262 11.25 -29.42 17.32
N THR A 263 9.93 -29.26 17.31
CA THR A 263 9.06 -29.51 18.46
C THR A 263 8.42 -30.89 18.33
N GLN A 264 8.18 -31.54 19.46
CA GLN A 264 7.54 -32.86 19.46
C GLN A 264 6.04 -32.71 19.21
N THR A 265 5.51 -33.56 18.32
CA THR A 265 4.08 -33.69 18.04
C THR A 265 3.51 -34.92 18.75
N PRO A 266 2.26 -34.91 19.24
CA PRO A 266 1.65 -36.07 19.92
C PRO A 266 1.59 -37.35 19.07
N ALA A 267 1.48 -37.22 17.74
CA ALA A 267 1.46 -38.32 16.77
C ALA A 267 1.73 -37.79 15.36
N ALA A 268 2.09 -38.68 14.42
CA ALA A 268 2.50 -38.32 13.04
C ALA A 268 1.46 -37.56 12.19
N LYS A 269 0.18 -37.60 12.59
CA LYS A 269 -0.91 -36.85 11.92
C LYS A 269 -0.98 -35.38 12.33
N TYR A 270 -0.39 -35.02 13.47
CA TYR A 270 -0.41 -33.67 14.02
C TYR A 270 0.79 -32.85 13.53
N GLY A 271 0.63 -31.53 13.50
CA GLY A 271 1.69 -30.59 13.21
C GLY A 271 2.28 -29.97 14.47
N GLU A 272 3.44 -29.37 14.31
CA GLU A 272 4.11 -28.57 15.34
C GLU A 272 3.25 -27.35 15.72
N TYR A 273 3.07 -27.12 17.01
CA TYR A 273 2.26 -26.01 17.55
C TYR A 273 3.13 -24.76 17.70
N LEU A 274 3.36 -24.08 16.58
CA LEU A 274 4.33 -22.98 16.48
C LEU A 274 3.65 -21.62 16.48
N ASP A 275 4.15 -20.71 17.33
CA ASP A 275 3.77 -19.31 17.35
C ASP A 275 4.13 -18.62 16.02
N TRP A 276 3.23 -17.80 15.50
CA TRP A 276 3.41 -17.06 14.26
C TRP A 276 4.61 -16.11 14.30
N PHE A 277 4.71 -15.31 15.35
CA PHE A 277 5.70 -14.23 15.48
C PHE A 277 7.07 -14.76 15.85
N GLU A 278 7.13 -15.85 16.62
CA GLU A 278 8.39 -16.42 17.12
C GLU A 278 8.96 -17.55 16.24
N ALA A 279 8.14 -18.22 15.42
CA ALA A 279 8.58 -19.45 14.74
C ALA A 279 7.99 -19.65 13.33
N ALA A 280 6.67 -19.76 13.18
CA ALA A 280 6.06 -20.27 11.95
C ALA A 280 6.37 -19.39 10.72
N GLN A 281 6.40 -18.06 10.89
CA GLN A 281 6.68 -17.14 9.79
C GLN A 281 8.09 -17.28 9.19
N TYR A 282 9.06 -17.80 9.96
CA TYR A 282 10.44 -17.99 9.53
C TYR A 282 10.67 -19.35 8.85
N LEU A 283 9.79 -20.33 9.13
CA LEU A 283 9.77 -21.61 8.42
C LEU A 283 8.99 -21.53 7.11
N PHE A 284 7.97 -20.67 7.07
CA PHE A 284 7.16 -20.40 5.88
C PHE A 284 7.21 -18.92 5.50
N PRO A 285 8.37 -18.39 5.07
CA PRO A 285 8.53 -16.98 4.73
C PRO A 285 7.82 -16.61 3.42
N ILE A 286 7.67 -15.30 3.16
CA ILE A 286 7.07 -14.79 1.92
C ILE A 286 7.85 -15.33 0.71
N GLY A 287 7.12 -15.79 -0.30
CA GLY A 287 7.67 -16.41 -1.50
C GLY A 287 7.87 -17.93 -1.40
N LYS A 288 7.80 -18.50 -0.20
CA LYS A 288 7.97 -19.94 0.03
C LYS A 288 6.74 -20.70 -0.48
N VAL A 289 6.99 -21.87 -1.07
CA VAL A 289 5.97 -22.84 -1.48
C VAL A 289 5.85 -23.93 -0.43
N ALA A 290 4.63 -24.35 -0.12
CA ALA A 290 4.34 -25.41 0.82
C ALA A 290 3.23 -26.33 0.30
N ASP A 291 3.19 -27.55 0.82
CA ASP A 291 2.03 -28.43 0.69
C ASP A 291 1.10 -28.19 1.88
N VAL A 292 -0.17 -27.94 1.63
CA VAL A 292 -1.19 -27.77 2.67
C VAL A 292 -2.13 -28.96 2.61
N THR A 293 -2.34 -29.61 3.74
CA THR A 293 -3.23 -30.77 3.87
C THR A 293 -4.40 -30.43 4.78
N ASP A 294 -5.62 -30.54 4.27
CA ASP A 294 -6.82 -30.42 5.10
C ASP A 294 -6.88 -31.57 6.11
N PHE A 295 -7.00 -31.23 7.39
CA PHE A 295 -6.80 -32.20 8.47
C PHE A 295 -7.92 -33.24 8.54
N GLU A 296 -9.13 -32.91 8.11
CA GLU A 296 -10.28 -33.82 8.13
C GLU A 296 -10.30 -34.76 6.93
N THR A 297 -10.09 -34.22 5.73
CA THR A 297 -10.18 -34.99 4.48
C THR A 297 -8.87 -35.69 4.12
N GLY A 298 -7.73 -35.20 4.63
CA GLY A 298 -6.40 -35.68 4.25
C GLY A 298 -5.98 -35.30 2.82
N VAL A 299 -6.74 -34.43 2.15
CA VAL A 299 -6.43 -33.99 0.79
C VAL A 299 -5.42 -32.84 0.84
N SER A 300 -4.36 -32.96 0.03
CA SER A 300 -3.29 -31.98 -0.05
C SER A 300 -3.35 -31.15 -1.35
N PHE A 301 -2.87 -29.92 -1.28
CA PHE A 301 -2.72 -28.99 -2.41
C PHE A 301 -1.51 -28.08 -2.17
N LYS A 302 -0.93 -27.53 -3.25
CA LYS A 302 0.22 -26.62 -3.15
C LYS A 302 -0.20 -25.17 -3.06
N VAL A 303 0.55 -24.43 -2.25
CA VAL A 303 0.34 -23.00 -2.04
C VAL A 303 1.66 -22.25 -2.08
N LYS A 304 1.59 -20.94 -2.30
CA LYS A 304 2.70 -20.02 -2.10
C LYS A 304 2.27 -18.92 -1.14
N ARG A 305 3.06 -18.65 -0.10
CA ARG A 305 2.86 -17.44 0.70
C ARG A 305 3.22 -16.24 -0.15
N THR A 306 2.27 -15.36 -0.44
CA THR A 306 2.48 -14.21 -1.32
C THR A 306 2.74 -12.94 -0.54
N ILE A 307 2.10 -12.75 0.62
CA ILE A 307 2.37 -11.64 1.54
C ILE A 307 1.98 -12.01 3.00
N GLY A 308 1.38 -11.08 3.75
CA GLY A 308 0.93 -11.27 5.13
C GLY A 308 1.96 -10.90 6.19
N ALA A 309 1.51 -10.13 7.18
CA ALA A 309 2.30 -9.67 8.33
C ALA A 309 1.83 -10.32 9.65
N SER A 310 0.55 -10.21 9.97
CA SER A 310 -0.04 -10.79 11.20
C SER A 310 -0.44 -12.27 11.06
N HIS A 311 -0.43 -12.78 9.82
CA HIS A 311 -0.61 -14.18 9.44
C HIS A 311 -0.13 -14.36 7.98
N SER A 312 -0.32 -15.55 7.40
CA SER A 312 0.13 -15.86 6.06
C SER A 312 -0.96 -15.60 5.01
N ASP A 313 -0.79 -14.54 4.21
CA ASP A 313 -1.61 -14.30 3.03
C ASP A 313 -1.08 -15.17 1.90
N THR A 314 -1.91 -16.10 1.45
CA THR A 314 -1.49 -17.27 0.69
C THR A 314 -2.36 -17.47 -0.54
N GLU A 315 -1.75 -17.93 -1.64
CA GLU A 315 -2.44 -18.22 -2.88
C GLU A 315 -2.22 -19.68 -3.31
N PRO A 316 -3.21 -20.32 -3.97
CA PRO A 316 -2.97 -21.62 -4.57
C PRO A 316 -1.90 -21.51 -5.64
N LEU A 317 -0.99 -22.49 -5.69
CA LEU A 317 0.13 -22.42 -6.62
C LEU A 317 -0.32 -22.55 -8.07
N THR A 318 -1.36 -23.35 -8.33
CA THR A 318 -1.92 -23.60 -9.66
C THR A 318 -3.45 -23.63 -9.63
N SER A 319 -4.07 -23.61 -10.81
CA SER A 319 -5.53 -23.77 -10.95
C SER A 319 -6.05 -25.13 -10.49
N ALA A 320 -5.23 -26.18 -10.58
CA ALA A 320 -5.57 -27.48 -10.01
C ALA A 320 -5.61 -27.45 -8.47
N ASP A 321 -4.68 -26.71 -7.85
CA ASP A 321 -4.69 -26.49 -6.39
C ASP A 321 -5.92 -25.68 -5.97
N ALA A 322 -6.23 -24.60 -6.70
CA ALA A 322 -7.42 -23.77 -6.46
C ALA A 322 -8.73 -24.58 -6.56
N ALA A 323 -8.84 -25.47 -7.55
CA ALA A 323 -9.97 -26.38 -7.71
C ALA A 323 -10.06 -27.41 -6.56
N THR A 324 -8.91 -27.90 -6.10
CA THR A 324 -8.83 -28.83 -4.95
C THR A 324 -9.32 -28.15 -3.66
N ILE A 325 -8.87 -26.93 -3.39
CA ILE A 325 -9.35 -26.12 -2.25
C ILE A 325 -10.87 -25.93 -2.34
N LYS A 326 -11.38 -25.52 -3.51
CA LYS A 326 -12.82 -25.31 -3.73
C LYS A 326 -13.62 -26.58 -3.44
N LYS A 327 -13.11 -27.76 -3.80
CA LYS A 327 -13.75 -29.04 -3.52
C LYS A 327 -13.76 -29.38 -2.03
N ILE A 328 -12.68 -29.14 -1.30
CA ILE A 328 -12.60 -29.35 0.16
C ILE A 328 -13.65 -28.51 0.89
N TRP A 329 -13.91 -27.29 0.41
CA TRP A 329 -14.95 -26.39 0.92
C TRP A 329 -16.35 -26.61 0.33
N GLY A 330 -16.64 -27.79 -0.21
CA GLY A 330 -17.99 -28.15 -0.66
C GLY A 330 -18.39 -27.58 -2.02
N GLY A 331 -17.42 -27.18 -2.84
CA GLY A 331 -17.63 -26.67 -4.21
C GLY A 331 -17.64 -25.15 -4.33
N THR A 332 -17.51 -24.43 -3.22
CA THR A 332 -17.44 -22.95 -3.18
C THR A 332 -16.41 -22.49 -2.18
N TYR A 333 -15.73 -21.37 -2.42
CA TYR A 333 -14.86 -20.76 -1.40
C TYR A 333 -15.68 -20.15 -0.27
N SER A 334 -15.16 -20.20 0.97
CA SER A 334 -15.85 -19.61 2.12
C SER A 334 -14.93 -19.26 3.27
N TRP A 335 -15.44 -18.43 4.18
CA TRP A 335 -14.80 -18.07 5.45
C TRP A 335 -14.85 -19.18 6.51
N ALA A 336 -15.41 -20.35 6.19
CA ALA A 336 -15.42 -21.47 7.13
C ALA A 336 -13.98 -21.89 7.43
N VAL A 337 -13.61 -21.84 8.71
CA VAL A 337 -12.28 -22.20 9.19
C VAL A 337 -12.15 -23.71 9.25
N ARG A 338 -11.03 -24.24 8.74
CA ARG A 338 -10.70 -25.67 8.80
C ARG A 338 -9.29 -25.87 9.38
N PRO A 339 -9.07 -26.90 10.22
CA PRO A 339 -7.74 -27.30 10.65
C PRO A 339 -6.93 -27.82 9.46
N VAL A 340 -5.68 -27.39 9.32
CA VAL A 340 -4.79 -27.83 8.23
C VAL A 340 -3.37 -28.09 8.75
N ILE A 341 -2.61 -28.89 7.99
CA ILE A 341 -1.17 -29.07 8.17
C ILE A 341 -0.44 -28.37 7.03
N VAL A 342 0.47 -27.46 7.35
CA VAL A 342 1.40 -26.84 6.40
C VAL A 342 2.70 -27.63 6.44
N GLU A 343 3.04 -28.30 5.34
CA GLU A 343 4.28 -29.03 5.16
C GLU A 343 5.27 -28.21 4.33
N VAL A 344 6.39 -27.83 4.96
CA VAL A 344 7.45 -27.00 4.36
C VAL A 344 8.81 -27.50 4.82
N ASP A 345 9.73 -27.71 3.86
CA ASP A 345 11.09 -28.23 4.10
C ASP A 345 11.14 -29.49 5.00
N GLY A 346 10.15 -30.39 4.85
CA GLY A 346 10.05 -31.63 5.62
C GLY A 346 9.50 -31.48 7.04
N ARG A 347 9.06 -30.28 7.43
CA ARG A 347 8.39 -30.01 8.70
C ARG A 347 6.89 -29.91 8.51
N LYS A 348 6.12 -30.42 9.45
CA LYS A 348 4.65 -30.31 9.50
C LYS A 348 4.26 -29.33 10.58
N ILE A 349 3.63 -28.23 10.20
CA ILE A 349 3.22 -27.17 11.12
C ILE A 349 1.70 -27.18 11.23
N ALA A 350 1.18 -27.14 12.46
CA ALA A 350 -0.26 -27.05 12.70
C ALA A 350 -0.74 -25.64 12.39
N ALA A 351 -1.80 -25.53 11.59
CA ALA A 351 -2.36 -24.27 11.17
C ALA A 351 -3.89 -24.38 11.03
N SER A 352 -4.53 -23.26 10.67
CA SER A 352 -5.90 -23.23 10.20
C SER A 352 -6.01 -22.37 8.96
N MET A 353 -7.03 -22.63 8.16
CA MET A 353 -7.24 -21.95 6.89
C MET A 353 -8.71 -21.62 6.70
N ALA A 354 -8.97 -20.45 6.11
CA ALA A 354 -10.23 -20.13 5.43
C ALA A 354 -9.94 -20.05 3.94
N SER A 355 -10.88 -20.45 3.06
CA SER A 355 -10.62 -20.52 1.62
C SER A 355 -11.10 -19.31 0.83
N MET A 356 -11.72 -18.32 1.49
CA MET A 356 -12.32 -17.18 0.82
C MET A 356 -11.24 -16.30 0.15
N PRO A 357 -11.25 -16.16 -1.20
CA PRO A 357 -10.40 -15.21 -1.87
C PRO A 357 -10.78 -13.78 -1.49
N HIS A 358 -9.79 -12.96 -1.16
CA HIS A 358 -10.00 -11.54 -0.87
C HIS A 358 -8.74 -10.70 -1.16
N SER A 359 -8.95 -9.38 -1.20
CA SER A 359 -7.89 -8.37 -1.35
C SER A 359 -7.04 -8.57 -2.62
N ILE A 360 -5.72 -8.69 -2.49
CA ILE A 360 -4.75 -8.63 -3.61
C ILE A 360 -4.45 -10.04 -4.16
N GLU A 361 -4.40 -10.15 -5.49
CA GLU A 361 -3.97 -11.31 -6.28
C GLU A 361 -2.52 -11.10 -6.78
N TYR A 362 -1.61 -12.04 -6.51
CA TYR A 362 -0.24 -12.03 -7.03
C TYR A 362 0.03 -13.12 -8.07
N ILE A 363 -0.70 -14.25 -8.04
CA ILE A 363 -0.58 -15.35 -8.99
C ILE A 363 -1.79 -15.31 -9.93
N THR A 364 -1.60 -14.86 -11.17
CA THR A 364 -2.72 -14.54 -12.07
C THR A 364 -3.19 -15.70 -12.96
N ASP A 365 -2.54 -16.85 -12.88
CA ASP A 365 -2.80 -18.03 -13.73
C ASP A 365 -3.28 -19.26 -12.94
N ASN A 366 -3.75 -19.05 -11.71
CA ASN A 366 -4.24 -20.09 -10.81
C ASN A 366 -5.78 -20.15 -10.67
N ASP A 367 -6.55 -19.40 -11.46
CA ASP A 367 -8.02 -19.35 -11.36
C ASP A 367 -8.54 -19.00 -9.94
N PHE A 368 -7.78 -18.18 -9.21
CA PHE A 368 -8.08 -17.77 -7.83
C PHE A 368 -7.84 -16.26 -7.65
N ASN A 369 -8.92 -15.48 -7.51
CA ASN A 369 -8.87 -14.02 -7.52
C ASN A 369 -8.68 -13.41 -6.12
N GLY A 370 -7.43 -13.35 -5.66
CA GLY A 370 -7.04 -12.77 -4.37
C GLY A 370 -6.13 -13.72 -3.61
N HIS A 371 -6.00 -13.53 -2.30
CA HIS A 371 -5.38 -14.51 -1.39
C HIS A 371 -6.40 -15.04 -0.38
N PHE A 372 -5.97 -16.04 0.36
CA PHE A 372 -6.70 -16.58 1.51
C PHE A 372 -5.77 -16.67 2.72
N ASP A 373 -6.38 -16.75 3.91
CA ASP A 373 -5.66 -16.66 5.17
C ASP A 373 -5.27 -18.05 5.68
N ILE A 374 -3.98 -18.23 5.96
CA ILE A 374 -3.50 -19.32 6.81
C ILE A 374 -3.02 -18.74 8.13
N HIS A 375 -3.64 -19.17 9.22
CA HIS A 375 -3.31 -18.77 10.58
C HIS A 375 -2.51 -19.85 11.30
N PHE A 376 -1.59 -19.40 12.13
CA PHE A 376 -0.81 -20.21 13.07
C PHE A 376 -1.13 -19.75 14.50
N LEU A 377 -0.49 -20.37 15.51
CA LEU A 377 -0.69 -19.97 16.90
C LEU A 377 -0.39 -18.46 17.05
N ASN A 378 -1.29 -17.74 17.71
CA ASN A 378 -1.22 -16.30 17.94
C ASN A 378 -1.26 -15.40 16.68
N SER A 379 -1.48 -15.95 15.48
CA SER A 379 -1.81 -15.15 14.29
C SER A 379 -3.03 -14.25 14.53
N ARG A 380 -3.01 -13.04 13.95
CA ARG A 380 -4.04 -12.00 14.17
C ARG A 380 -4.71 -11.59 12.86
N ARG A 381 -5.99 -11.23 12.92
CA ARG A 381 -6.81 -10.87 11.74
C ARG A 381 -6.45 -9.50 11.18
N HIS A 382 -6.69 -9.33 9.87
CA HIS A 382 -6.56 -8.04 9.17
C HIS A 382 -7.48 -6.94 9.74
N ALA A 383 -8.71 -7.28 10.11
CA ALA A 383 -9.74 -6.28 10.41
C ALA A 383 -9.46 -5.47 11.68
N ASP A 384 -8.82 -6.09 12.69
CA ASP A 384 -8.69 -5.50 14.02
C ASP A 384 -7.41 -5.89 14.77
N ASP A 385 -6.48 -6.62 14.13
CA ASP A 385 -5.26 -7.17 14.75
C ASP A 385 -5.54 -7.96 16.04
N LYS A 386 -6.71 -8.63 16.12
CA LYS A 386 -7.05 -9.51 17.23
C LYS A 386 -6.90 -10.97 16.84
N LEU A 387 -6.75 -11.80 17.87
CA LEU A 387 -6.87 -13.25 17.75
C LEU A 387 -8.28 -13.61 17.29
N ASP A 388 -8.34 -14.61 16.42
CA ASP A 388 -9.59 -15.23 16.02
C ASP A 388 -9.79 -16.56 16.76
N PRO A 389 -10.82 -16.68 17.62
CA PRO A 389 -11.06 -17.90 18.40
C PRO A 389 -11.26 -19.15 17.55
N ASP A 390 -11.89 -19.05 16.38
CA ASP A 390 -12.18 -20.19 15.52
C ASP A 390 -10.91 -20.69 14.85
N HIS A 391 -10.06 -19.76 14.37
CA HIS A 391 -8.72 -20.11 13.88
C HIS A 391 -7.87 -20.75 14.98
N GLN A 392 -7.83 -20.17 16.18
CA GLN A 392 -7.02 -20.72 17.27
C GLN A 392 -7.51 -22.11 17.71
N ALA A 393 -8.82 -22.34 17.74
CA ALA A 393 -9.38 -23.67 18.03
C ALA A 393 -9.02 -24.70 16.94
N ALA A 394 -9.10 -24.33 15.67
CA ALA A 394 -8.71 -25.20 14.56
C ALA A 394 -7.20 -25.55 14.59
N ILE A 395 -6.34 -24.59 14.92
CA ILE A 395 -4.89 -24.84 15.07
C ILE A 395 -4.63 -25.86 16.17
N LYS A 396 -5.33 -25.76 17.32
CA LYS A 396 -5.21 -26.73 18.40
C LYS A 396 -5.58 -28.15 17.97
N ILE A 397 -6.64 -28.30 17.16
CA ILE A 397 -7.04 -29.59 16.59
C ILE A 397 -5.90 -30.16 15.73
N ALA A 398 -5.34 -29.33 14.83
CA ALA A 398 -4.24 -29.73 13.95
C ALA A 398 -2.94 -30.05 14.72
N ALA A 399 -2.74 -29.46 15.89
CA ALA A 399 -1.61 -29.71 16.79
C ALA A 399 -1.82 -30.89 17.76
N GLY A 400 -3.07 -31.32 17.97
CA GLY A 400 -3.40 -32.36 18.96
C GLY A 400 -3.25 -31.88 20.41
N VAL A 401 -3.48 -30.59 20.65
CA VAL A 401 -3.45 -29.97 21.98
C VAL A 401 -4.87 -29.57 22.39
N ASN A 402 -5.19 -29.69 23.69
CA ASN A 402 -6.52 -29.34 24.24
C ASN A 402 -6.46 -27.99 24.95
#